data_AF-A0A285USC7-F1
#
_entry.id   AF-A0A285USC7-F1
#
_cell.length_a   1.000
_cell.length_b   1.000
_cell.length_c   1.000
_cell.angle_alpha   90.00
_cell.angle_beta   90.00
_cell.angle_gamma   90.00
#
_symmetry.space_group_name_H-M   'P 1'
#
loop_
_entity.id
_entity.type
_entity.pdbx_description
1 polymer ?
#
loop_
_entity_poly.entity_id
_entity_poly.type
_entity_poly.pdbx_seq_one_letter_code
_entity_poly.pdbx_strand_id
1 'polypeptide(L)'
;MKYRSTSTQTQHRPTTMENKTPISKRRLKTKPTLIVMFILLVGNIFWFILWILGIGTGGNGGDEIVATVDGEEITRQQWMATMESQYGKETLHSMVNDAVMERAAKEYDITVTDGEIDLEIALMSSTKDLDTSLKIFDEQQTRQKIRAQLILEKVLTKDIVIEDSIIQEVYEENRSLYNTPTTYRTSIIVVGSLDEALQVQNELKNGSDFSLLARERSIDTSSSSLGGNIGYITASQSNIDSSIQREVQDLKADEISEPIALSNGNYGLLLVSEIIEGKSFKFEEVKDHIKTELAMEQLPTNVSTEMFWEEFNVTTYYLK
;
A
#
# COMPACT_ATOMS: atom_id res chain seq x y z
N MET A 1 -43.42 -51.92 65.53
CA MET A 1 -44.09 -50.90 66.39
C MET A 1 -44.50 -49.76 65.46
N LYS A 2 -45.72 -49.23 65.37
CA LYS A 2 -47.02 -49.38 66.06
C LYS A 2 -48.09 -48.90 65.04
N TYR A 3 -49.22 -49.62 65.00
CA TYR A 3 -50.63 -49.22 64.75
C TYR A 3 -50.99 -48.15 63.69
N ARG A 4 -51.80 -48.42 62.64
CA ARG A 4 -53.27 -48.67 62.55
C ARG A 4 -54.17 -47.48 62.97
N SER A 5 -54.92 -46.91 62.01
CA SER A 5 -56.42 -46.77 61.99
C SER A 5 -56.83 -45.69 60.94
N THR A 6 -57.64 -45.94 59.89
CA THR A 6 -59.14 -46.06 59.81
C THR A 6 -59.88 -45.00 60.64
N SER A 7 -60.89 -44.25 60.17
CA SER A 7 -61.86 -44.40 59.08
C SER A 7 -62.88 -43.23 59.09
N THR A 8 -63.63 -43.05 57.97
CA THR A 8 -65.05 -42.57 57.86
C THR A 8 -65.38 -41.11 58.29
N GLN A 9 -66.33 -40.35 57.72
CA GLN A 9 -67.47 -40.59 56.83
C GLN A 9 -68.01 -39.25 56.24
N THR A 10 -68.43 -39.27 54.97
CA THR A 10 -69.59 -38.59 54.31
C THR A 10 -70.18 -37.26 54.82
N GLN A 11 -70.42 -36.31 53.90
CA GLN A 11 -71.74 -35.65 53.69
C GLN A 11 -71.89 -34.86 52.36
N HIS A 12 -72.99 -35.17 51.66
CA HIS A 12 -73.83 -34.55 50.61
C HIS A 12 -73.56 -33.19 49.88
N ARG A 13 -73.69 -33.24 48.52
CA ARG A 13 -74.38 -32.36 47.48
C ARG A 13 -74.15 -30.82 47.43
N PRO A 14 -74.42 -30.10 46.30
CA PRO A 14 -74.38 -30.42 44.86
C PRO A 14 -73.65 -29.34 43.98
N THR A 15 -73.39 -29.69 42.70
CA THR A 15 -73.23 -28.85 41.48
C THR A 15 -72.88 -27.35 41.56
N THR A 16 -71.74 -26.98 40.93
CA THR A 16 -71.72 -25.91 39.92
C THR A 16 -70.56 -26.13 38.95
N MET A 17 -70.88 -26.36 37.66
CA MET A 17 -69.90 -26.24 36.59
C MET A 17 -69.52 -24.76 36.46
N GLU A 18 -68.24 -24.46 36.60
CA GLU A 18 -67.70 -23.14 36.30
C GLU A 18 -67.58 -22.99 34.79
N ASN A 19 -68.66 -22.50 34.16
CA ASN A 19 -68.70 -22.03 32.79
C ASN A 19 -68.57 -20.51 32.78
N LYS A 20 -67.55 -19.98 32.09
CA LYS A 20 -67.44 -18.62 31.50
C LYS A 20 -66.03 -18.47 30.92
N THR A 21 -65.72 -18.02 29.70
CA THR A 21 -66.39 -17.77 28.40
C THR A 21 -65.23 -17.38 27.45
N PRO A 22 -65.23 -17.72 26.15
CA PRO A 22 -64.11 -17.46 25.25
C PRO A 22 -63.87 -15.96 24.99
N ILE A 23 -62.62 -15.62 24.64
CA ILE A 23 -62.00 -14.28 24.51
C ILE A 23 -62.73 -13.30 23.54
N SER A 24 -63.77 -13.73 22.81
CA SER A 24 -64.37 -12.97 21.71
C SER A 24 -65.33 -11.82 22.09
N LYS A 25 -65.38 -11.37 23.36
CA LYS A 25 -66.29 -10.27 23.77
C LYS A 25 -65.66 -9.20 24.68
N ARG A 26 -64.43 -8.76 24.41
CA ARG A 26 -63.98 -7.43 24.90
C ARG A 26 -64.47 -6.35 23.94
N ARG A 27 -65.63 -5.75 24.25
CA ARG A 27 -66.07 -4.51 23.59
C ARG A 27 -65.15 -3.38 24.04
N LEU A 28 -64.28 -2.90 23.16
CA LEU A 28 -63.50 -1.67 23.35
C LEU A 28 -64.49 -0.51 23.54
N LYS A 29 -64.33 0.28 24.61
CA LYS A 29 -65.08 1.53 24.77
C LYS A 29 -64.64 2.45 23.62
N THR A 30 -65.55 2.70 22.68
CA THR A 30 -65.28 3.38 21.40
C THR A 30 -64.78 4.82 21.55
N LYS A 31 -65.07 5.49 22.67
CA LYS A 31 -64.68 6.88 22.92
C LYS A 31 -63.17 7.07 23.16
N PRO A 32 -62.52 6.37 24.13
CA PRO A 32 -61.08 6.47 24.32
C PRO A 32 -60.25 5.90 23.16
N THR A 33 -60.72 4.86 22.46
CA THR A 33 -59.99 4.30 21.31
C THR A 33 -59.93 5.25 20.11
N LEU A 34 -60.96 6.07 19.90
CA LEU A 34 -60.99 7.03 18.79
C LEU A 34 -60.02 8.20 19.02
N ILE A 35 -59.83 8.59 20.28
CA ILE A 35 -58.83 9.59 20.69
C ILE A 35 -57.41 9.05 20.47
N VAL A 36 -57.14 7.81 20.87
CA VAL A 36 -55.82 7.17 20.64
C VAL A 36 -55.53 7.04 19.14
N MET A 37 -56.53 6.68 18.33
CA MET A 37 -56.37 6.58 16.89
C MET A 37 -56.12 7.95 16.23
N PHE A 38 -56.77 9.00 16.73
CA PHE A 38 -56.54 10.37 16.28
C PHE A 38 -55.14 10.87 16.63
N ILE A 39 -54.65 10.60 17.84
CA ILE A 39 -53.27 10.95 18.26
C ILE A 39 -52.25 10.19 17.40
N LEU A 40 -52.48 8.90 17.13
CA LEU A 40 -51.62 8.12 16.23
C LEU A 40 -51.63 8.68 14.80
N LEU A 41 -52.79 9.07 14.29
CA LEU A 41 -52.92 9.64 12.95
C LEU A 41 -52.23 11.01 12.85
N VAL A 42 -52.39 11.88 13.86
CA VAL A 42 -51.71 13.18 13.91
C VAL A 42 -50.20 12.99 14.08
N GLY A 43 -49.75 12.04 14.89
CA GLY A 43 -48.33 11.70 15.01
C GLY A 43 -47.73 11.21 13.69
N ASN A 44 -48.46 10.39 12.94
CA ASN A 44 -48.03 9.89 11.63
C ASN A 44 -48.02 10.99 10.56
N ILE A 45 -49.03 11.86 10.55
CA ILE A 45 -49.11 13.02 9.65
C ILE A 45 -48.01 14.03 9.98
N PHE A 46 -47.73 14.27 11.27
CA PHE A 46 -46.66 15.14 11.71
C PHE A 46 -45.28 14.58 11.29
N TRP A 47 -45.07 13.28 11.42
CA TRP A 47 -43.86 12.61 10.93
C TRP A 47 -43.73 12.69 9.40
N PHE A 48 -44.84 12.52 8.67
CA PHE A 48 -44.87 12.65 7.21
C PHE A 48 -44.62 14.09 6.72
N ILE A 49 -45.13 15.10 7.44
CA ILE A 49 -44.88 16.51 7.13
C ILE A 49 -43.42 16.89 7.45
N LEU A 50 -42.85 16.37 8.55
CA LEU A 50 -41.42 16.53 8.84
C LEU A 50 -40.51 15.90 7.77
N TRP A 51 -40.93 14.79 7.18
CA TRP A 51 -40.26 14.15 6.05
C TRP A 51 -40.31 15.00 4.77
N ILE A 52 -41.45 15.62 4.46
CA ILE A 52 -41.60 16.53 3.31
C ILE A 52 -40.83 17.85 3.50
N LEU A 53 -40.71 18.35 4.74
CA LEU A 53 -40.03 19.61 5.05
C LEU A 53 -38.51 19.47 5.25
N GLY A 54 -37.93 18.29 5.03
CA GLY A 54 -36.47 18.10 5.01
C GLY A 54 -35.75 18.22 6.36
N ILE A 55 -36.48 18.20 7.49
CA ILE A 55 -35.90 18.22 8.85
C ILE A 55 -35.77 16.78 9.41
N GLY A 56 -35.59 15.81 8.51
CA GLY A 56 -35.35 14.40 8.84
C GLY A 56 -33.90 14.05 8.54
N THR A 57 -33.10 13.88 9.58
CA THR A 57 -31.77 13.27 9.51
C THR A 57 -31.90 11.85 8.93
N GLY A 58 -31.67 11.72 7.64
CA GLY A 58 -31.78 10.48 6.89
C GLY A 58 -31.22 10.68 5.49
N GLY A 59 -29.98 11.19 5.42
CA GLY A 59 -29.24 11.33 4.18
C GLY A 59 -29.06 9.96 3.54
N ASN A 60 -29.85 9.69 2.51
CA ASN A 60 -29.50 8.70 1.52
C ASN A 60 -28.17 9.19 0.91
N GLY A 61 -27.08 8.44 1.01
CA GLY A 61 -25.72 8.92 0.66
C GLY A 61 -25.48 9.34 -0.80
N GLY A 62 -26.55 9.48 -1.60
CA GLY A 62 -26.53 10.09 -2.94
C GLY A 62 -26.70 11.61 -2.94
N ASP A 63 -27.32 12.20 -1.90
CA ASP A 63 -27.56 13.65 -1.78
C ASP A 63 -26.42 14.39 -1.06
N GLU A 64 -25.35 13.68 -0.67
CA GLU A 64 -24.18 14.30 -0.08
C GLU A 64 -23.49 15.22 -1.10
N ILE A 65 -23.42 16.52 -0.79
CA ILE A 65 -22.74 17.51 -1.61
C ILE A 65 -21.24 17.37 -1.38
N VAL A 66 -20.48 17.04 -2.44
CA VAL A 66 -19.03 16.86 -2.37
C VAL A 66 -18.27 18.11 -2.82
N ALA A 67 -18.90 18.97 -3.62
CA ALA A 67 -18.36 20.26 -4.03
C ALA A 67 -19.47 21.23 -4.49
N THR A 68 -19.16 22.52 -4.53
CA THR A 68 -20.06 23.56 -5.06
C THR A 68 -19.25 24.55 -5.90
N VAL A 69 -19.75 24.93 -7.08
CA VAL A 69 -19.13 25.92 -7.98
C VAL A 69 -20.18 26.98 -8.33
N ASP A 70 -19.98 28.23 -7.92
CA ASP A 70 -20.93 29.34 -8.13
C ASP A 70 -22.39 29.03 -7.73
N GLY A 71 -22.58 28.13 -6.75
CA GLY A 71 -23.89 27.70 -6.27
C GLY A 71 -24.47 26.47 -6.98
N GLU A 72 -23.82 25.93 -8.01
CA GLU A 72 -24.13 24.59 -8.52
C GLU A 72 -23.48 23.51 -7.64
N GLU A 73 -24.30 22.57 -7.17
CA GLU A 73 -23.89 21.48 -6.32
C GLU A 73 -23.44 20.26 -7.14
N ILE A 74 -22.29 19.70 -6.80
CA ILE A 74 -21.81 18.40 -7.28
C ILE A 74 -22.10 17.38 -6.19
N THR A 75 -22.92 16.38 -6.50
CA THR A 75 -23.30 15.35 -5.52
C THR A 75 -22.37 14.16 -5.57
N ARG A 76 -22.26 13.44 -4.44
CA ARG A 76 -21.51 12.18 -4.34
C ARG A 76 -22.00 11.17 -5.37
N GLN A 77 -23.31 11.10 -5.62
CA GLN A 77 -23.87 10.20 -6.64
C GLN A 77 -23.36 10.55 -8.04
N GLN A 78 -23.35 11.84 -8.43
CA GLN A 78 -22.86 12.27 -9.73
C GLN A 78 -21.37 11.96 -9.90
N TRP A 79 -20.58 12.23 -8.86
CA TRP A 79 -19.15 11.91 -8.86
C TRP A 79 -18.91 10.40 -8.97
N MET A 80 -19.57 9.57 -8.15
CA MET A 80 -19.43 8.11 -8.18
C MET A 80 -19.89 7.49 -9.50
N ALA A 81 -21.01 7.94 -10.06
CA ALA A 81 -21.49 7.48 -11.36
C ALA A 81 -20.51 7.83 -12.50
N THR A 82 -19.89 9.00 -12.42
CA THR A 82 -18.84 9.42 -13.37
C THR A 82 -17.57 8.57 -13.20
N MET A 83 -17.15 8.29 -11.96
CA MET A 83 -16.02 7.39 -11.68
C MET A 83 -16.28 5.97 -12.18
N GLU A 84 -17.47 5.42 -11.94
CA GLU A 84 -17.86 4.11 -12.46
C GLU A 84 -17.86 4.09 -14.00
N SER A 85 -18.36 5.15 -14.64
CA SER A 85 -18.35 5.25 -16.10
C SER A 85 -16.94 5.40 -16.68
N GLN A 86 -16.03 6.09 -16.00
CA GLN A 86 -14.68 6.34 -16.51
C GLN A 86 -13.71 5.19 -16.20
N TYR A 87 -13.79 4.62 -15.01
CA TYR A 87 -12.81 3.66 -14.48
C TYR A 87 -13.41 2.31 -14.07
N GLY A 88 -14.73 2.22 -13.89
CA GLY A 88 -15.38 1.05 -13.31
C GLY A 88 -15.18 -0.24 -14.10
N LYS A 89 -15.15 -0.19 -15.44
CA LYS A 89 -14.88 -1.37 -16.28
C LYS A 89 -13.46 -1.91 -16.04
N GLU A 90 -12.46 -1.04 -16.07
CA GLU A 90 -11.05 -1.41 -15.85
C GLU A 90 -10.81 -1.88 -14.42
N THR A 91 -11.37 -1.17 -13.43
CA THR A 91 -11.27 -1.57 -12.02
C THR A 91 -11.89 -2.95 -11.80
N LEU A 92 -13.11 -3.19 -12.31
CA LEU A 92 -13.75 -4.49 -12.20
C LEU A 92 -12.96 -5.59 -12.91
N HIS A 93 -12.39 -5.30 -14.09
CA HIS A 93 -11.55 -6.23 -14.82
C HIS A 93 -10.30 -6.62 -14.00
N SER A 94 -9.58 -5.64 -13.45
CA SER A 94 -8.42 -5.88 -12.56
C SER A 94 -8.82 -6.71 -11.33
N MET A 95 -9.93 -6.38 -10.67
CA MET A 95 -10.39 -7.13 -9.48
C MET A 95 -10.73 -8.59 -9.81
N VAL A 96 -11.29 -8.84 -11.00
CA VAL A 96 -11.56 -10.20 -11.47
C VAL A 96 -10.24 -10.94 -11.71
N ASN A 97 -9.28 -10.32 -12.41
CA ASN A 97 -7.96 -10.90 -12.64
C ASN A 97 -7.23 -11.25 -11.33
N ASP A 98 -7.21 -10.33 -10.36
CA ASP A 98 -6.61 -10.57 -9.05
C ASP A 98 -7.28 -11.75 -8.34
N ALA A 99 -8.62 -11.81 -8.37
CA ALA A 99 -9.37 -12.91 -7.76
C ALA A 99 -9.10 -14.25 -8.44
N VAL A 100 -8.99 -14.26 -9.78
CA VAL A 100 -8.67 -15.47 -10.56
C VAL A 100 -7.26 -15.95 -10.24
N MET A 101 -6.26 -15.07 -10.19
CA MET A 101 -4.90 -15.44 -9.83
C MET A 101 -4.81 -15.97 -8.40
N GLU A 102 -5.48 -15.35 -7.43
CA GLU A 102 -5.54 -15.88 -6.06
C GLU A 102 -6.22 -17.25 -5.96
N ARG A 103 -7.13 -17.59 -6.89
CA ARG A 103 -7.68 -18.95 -7.00
C ARG A 103 -6.71 -19.90 -7.68
N ALA A 104 -6.06 -19.48 -8.75
CA ALA A 104 -5.03 -20.25 -9.44
C ALA A 104 -3.88 -20.60 -8.49
N ALA A 105 -3.42 -19.65 -7.67
CA ALA A 105 -2.38 -19.89 -6.68
C ALA A 105 -2.76 -21.02 -5.71
N LYS A 106 -4.01 -21.07 -5.26
CA LYS A 106 -4.50 -22.13 -4.37
C LYS A 106 -4.67 -23.48 -5.06
N GLU A 107 -5.18 -23.47 -6.29
CA GLU A 107 -5.40 -24.70 -7.07
C GLU A 107 -4.07 -25.35 -7.47
N TYR A 108 -3.08 -24.52 -7.83
CA TYR A 108 -1.76 -24.96 -8.30
C TYR A 108 -0.70 -25.03 -7.20
N ASP A 109 -1.06 -24.82 -5.93
CA ASP A 109 -0.16 -24.82 -4.78
C ASP A 109 1.04 -23.84 -4.94
N ILE A 110 0.77 -22.69 -5.55
CA ILE A 110 1.76 -21.63 -5.77
C ILE A 110 1.74 -20.68 -4.58
N THR A 111 2.92 -20.49 -4.01
CA THR A 111 3.14 -19.49 -2.96
C THR A 111 3.94 -18.32 -3.52
N VAL A 112 3.45 -17.10 -3.27
CA VAL A 112 4.19 -15.85 -3.47
C VAL A 112 4.40 -15.21 -2.10
N THR A 113 5.65 -14.96 -1.76
CA THR A 113 6.08 -14.38 -0.49
C THR A 113 6.21 -12.86 -0.59
N ASP A 114 6.19 -12.18 0.55
CA ASP A 114 6.41 -10.72 0.59
C ASP A 114 7.82 -10.35 0.09
N GLY A 115 8.82 -11.20 0.32
CA GLY A 115 10.19 -10.99 -0.15
C GLY A 115 10.31 -11.01 -1.69
N GLU A 116 9.55 -11.87 -2.36
CA GLU A 116 9.50 -11.90 -3.84
C GLU A 116 8.84 -10.63 -4.40
N ILE A 117 7.78 -10.15 -3.73
CA ILE A 117 7.13 -8.88 -4.10
C ILE A 117 8.09 -7.70 -3.88
N ASP A 118 8.81 -7.67 -2.76
CA ASP A 118 9.78 -6.62 -2.45
C ASP A 118 10.98 -6.62 -3.43
N LEU A 119 11.42 -7.81 -3.85
CA LEU A 119 12.43 -7.99 -4.89
C LEU A 119 11.94 -7.40 -6.21
N GLU A 120 10.75 -7.78 -6.66
CA GLU A 120 10.18 -7.29 -7.92
C GLU A 120 10.01 -5.77 -7.91
N ILE A 121 9.47 -5.20 -6.82
CA ILE A 121 9.38 -3.75 -6.63
C ILE A 121 10.75 -3.09 -6.72
N ALA A 122 11.78 -3.70 -6.10
CA ALA A 122 13.13 -3.16 -6.11
C ALA A 122 13.76 -3.17 -7.51
N LEU A 123 13.61 -4.27 -8.25
CA LEU A 123 14.11 -4.41 -9.62
C LEU A 123 13.40 -3.45 -10.56
N MET A 124 12.07 -3.34 -10.47
CA MET A 124 11.27 -2.36 -11.19
C MET A 124 11.71 -0.92 -10.90
N SER A 125 11.91 -0.57 -9.62
CA SER A 125 12.31 0.78 -9.18
C SER A 125 13.74 1.17 -9.62
N SER A 126 14.61 0.18 -9.86
CA SER A 126 15.97 0.41 -10.34
C SER A 126 16.01 0.91 -11.80
N THR A 127 14.95 0.66 -12.57
CA THR A 127 14.79 1.21 -13.91
C THR A 127 14.38 2.69 -13.79
N LYS A 128 15.26 3.59 -14.25
CA LYS A 128 15.26 5.05 -13.99
C LYS A 128 13.96 5.82 -14.29
N ASP A 129 12.98 5.23 -14.95
CA ASP A 129 11.72 5.89 -15.37
C ASP A 129 10.54 5.65 -14.41
N LEU A 130 10.67 4.78 -13.40
CA LEU A 130 9.52 4.29 -12.64
C LEU A 130 9.18 5.08 -11.36
N ASP A 131 10.06 5.98 -10.91
CA ASP A 131 9.91 6.73 -9.66
C ASP A 131 8.73 7.74 -9.70
N THR A 132 8.24 8.11 -10.89
CA THR A 132 7.08 9.01 -11.04
C THR A 132 5.75 8.25 -11.14
N SER A 133 5.76 6.99 -11.61
CA SER A 133 4.54 6.21 -11.86
C SER A 133 4.08 5.39 -10.65
N LEU A 134 5.02 4.92 -9.82
CA LEU A 134 4.71 4.13 -8.62
C LEU A 134 4.28 4.99 -7.42
N LYS A 135 4.74 6.24 -7.32
CA LYS A 135 4.30 7.19 -6.28
C LYS A 135 2.83 7.61 -6.39
N ILE A 136 2.16 7.27 -7.50
CA ILE A 136 0.77 7.63 -7.79
C ILE A 136 -0.23 6.58 -7.29
N PHE A 137 0.22 5.35 -7.00
CA PHE A 137 -0.65 4.27 -6.49
C PHE A 137 -0.47 4.05 -4.99
N ASP A 138 -1.56 3.65 -4.32
CA ASP A 138 -1.52 3.10 -2.97
C ASP A 138 -0.57 1.89 -2.93
N GLU A 139 0.36 1.86 -1.98
CA GLU A 139 1.39 0.82 -1.86
C GLU A 139 0.76 -0.58 -1.89
N GLN A 140 -0.40 -0.74 -1.24
CA GLN A 140 -1.14 -2.00 -1.21
C GLN A 140 -1.63 -2.43 -2.59
N GLN A 141 -2.15 -1.51 -3.40
CA GLN A 141 -2.61 -1.82 -4.76
C GLN A 141 -1.46 -2.25 -5.66
N THR A 142 -0.30 -1.60 -5.54
CA THR A 142 0.91 -1.98 -6.27
C THR A 142 1.36 -3.39 -5.89
N ARG A 143 1.44 -3.69 -4.58
CA ARG A 143 1.80 -5.03 -4.09
C ARG A 143 0.82 -6.09 -4.58
N GLN A 144 -0.48 -5.79 -4.60
CA GLN A 144 -1.49 -6.73 -5.07
C GLN A 144 -1.35 -7.04 -6.57
N LYS A 145 -1.10 -6.03 -7.40
CA LYS A 145 -0.87 -6.22 -8.84
C LYS A 145 0.38 -7.05 -9.11
N ILE A 146 1.48 -6.74 -8.44
CA ILE A 146 2.73 -7.49 -8.56
C ILE A 146 2.52 -8.94 -8.12
N ARG A 147 1.79 -9.16 -7.03
CA ARG A 147 1.43 -10.50 -6.58
C ARG A 147 0.66 -11.29 -7.64
N ALA A 148 -0.37 -10.69 -8.24
CA ALA A 148 -1.15 -11.34 -9.30
C ALA A 148 -0.28 -11.69 -10.51
N GLN A 149 0.63 -10.79 -10.91
CA GLN A 149 1.61 -11.02 -11.97
C GLN A 149 2.57 -12.17 -11.64
N LEU A 150 3.18 -12.18 -10.45
CA LEU A 150 4.08 -13.25 -10.01
C LEU A 150 3.37 -14.61 -9.95
N ILE A 151 2.10 -14.64 -9.53
CA ILE A 151 1.28 -15.86 -9.58
C ILE A 151 1.14 -16.32 -11.03
N LEU A 152 0.75 -15.43 -11.94
CA LEU A 152 0.60 -15.75 -13.35
C LEU A 152 1.90 -16.34 -13.92
N GLU A 153 3.02 -15.67 -13.75
CA GLU A 153 4.33 -16.14 -14.24
C GLU A 153 4.67 -17.53 -13.69
N LYS A 154 4.49 -17.76 -12.38
CA LYS A 154 4.71 -19.08 -11.76
C LYS A 154 3.76 -20.16 -12.30
N VAL A 155 2.49 -19.85 -12.53
CA VAL A 155 1.51 -20.80 -13.10
C VAL A 155 1.97 -21.24 -14.49
N LEU A 156 2.41 -20.29 -15.30
CA LEU A 156 2.79 -20.52 -16.69
C LEU A 156 4.11 -21.27 -16.83
N THR A 157 5.02 -21.06 -15.88
CA THR A 157 6.37 -21.63 -15.91
C THR A 157 6.50 -22.91 -15.10
N LYS A 158 5.46 -23.36 -14.39
CA LYS A 158 5.53 -24.50 -13.45
C LYS A 158 6.09 -25.80 -14.06
N ASP A 159 5.82 -26.02 -15.35
CA ASP A 159 6.20 -27.24 -16.07
C ASP A 159 7.53 -27.10 -16.84
N ILE A 160 8.15 -25.91 -16.78
CA ILE A 160 9.42 -25.61 -17.44
C ILE A 160 10.56 -25.83 -16.45
N VAL A 161 11.52 -26.67 -16.85
CA VAL A 161 12.69 -26.98 -16.04
C VAL A 161 13.89 -26.23 -16.61
N ILE A 162 14.47 -25.36 -15.78
CA ILE A 162 15.73 -24.65 -16.06
C ILE A 162 16.84 -25.30 -15.24
N GLU A 163 18.01 -25.50 -15.86
CA GLU A 163 19.17 -26.06 -15.17
C GLU A 163 19.80 -25.03 -14.22
N ASP A 164 20.15 -25.46 -13.00
CA ASP A 164 20.75 -24.60 -11.97
C ASP A 164 22.06 -23.93 -12.44
N SER A 165 22.83 -24.59 -13.32
CA SER A 165 24.07 -24.05 -13.88
C SER A 165 23.81 -22.79 -14.73
N ILE A 166 22.75 -22.79 -15.54
CA ILE A 166 22.33 -21.66 -16.36
C ILE A 166 21.86 -20.50 -15.47
N ILE A 167 21.09 -20.81 -14.42
CA ILE A 167 20.61 -19.79 -13.47
C ILE A 167 21.80 -19.09 -12.78
N GLN A 168 22.82 -19.86 -12.40
CA GLN A 168 24.02 -19.30 -11.79
C GLN A 168 24.83 -18.44 -12.78
N GLU A 169 24.99 -18.90 -14.02
CA GLU A 169 25.67 -18.13 -15.08
C GLU A 169 24.99 -16.78 -15.29
N VAL A 170 23.66 -16.76 -15.43
CA VAL A 170 22.88 -15.53 -15.62
C VAL A 170 23.01 -14.60 -14.41
N TYR A 171 23.00 -15.12 -13.17
CA TYR A 171 23.25 -14.30 -11.99
C TYR A 171 24.64 -13.67 -12.00
N GLU A 172 25.67 -14.44 -12.35
CA GLU A 172 27.06 -13.99 -12.38
C GLU A 172 27.29 -12.91 -13.46
N GLU A 173 26.71 -13.09 -14.63
CA GLU A 173 26.75 -12.12 -15.73
C GLU A 173 26.00 -10.83 -15.40
N ASN A 174 24.92 -10.91 -14.61
CA ASN A 174 24.02 -9.80 -14.32
C ASN A 174 24.09 -9.31 -12.87
N ARG A 175 25.19 -9.55 -12.13
CA ARG A 175 25.34 -9.14 -10.73
C ARG A 175 25.05 -7.65 -10.47
N SER A 176 25.29 -6.79 -11.45
CA SER A 176 25.01 -5.36 -11.35
C SER A 176 23.50 -5.05 -11.26
N LEU A 177 22.63 -5.89 -11.82
CA LEU A 177 21.17 -5.74 -11.72
C LEU A 177 20.66 -6.05 -10.31
N TYR A 178 21.31 -7.01 -9.63
CA TYR A 178 20.94 -7.44 -8.28
C TYR A 178 21.69 -6.71 -7.17
N ASN A 179 22.59 -5.80 -7.52
CA ASN A 179 23.40 -5.05 -6.57
C ASN A 179 23.41 -3.57 -6.90
N THR A 180 22.41 -2.86 -6.37
CA THR A 180 22.37 -1.40 -6.39
C THR A 180 23.11 -0.89 -5.16
N PRO A 181 24.29 -0.27 -5.30
CA PRO A 181 25.01 0.29 -4.15
C PRO A 181 24.28 1.48 -3.54
N THR A 182 24.48 1.72 -2.24
CA THR A 182 24.05 2.98 -1.60
C THR A 182 24.69 4.15 -2.32
N THR A 183 23.87 5.16 -2.63
CA THR A 183 24.32 6.40 -3.27
C THR A 183 24.17 7.58 -2.33
N TYR A 184 25.18 8.46 -2.34
CA TYR A 184 25.30 9.59 -1.43
C TYR A 184 25.36 10.86 -2.25
N ARG A 185 24.40 11.77 -2.06
CA ARG A 185 24.45 13.10 -2.67
C ARG A 185 25.44 13.97 -1.90
N THR A 186 26.63 14.12 -2.47
CA THR A 186 27.80 14.59 -1.74
C THR A 186 28.29 15.94 -2.26
N SER A 187 28.70 16.80 -1.33
CA SER A 187 29.45 18.03 -1.60
C SER A 187 30.78 18.00 -0.86
N ILE A 188 31.80 18.66 -1.42
CA ILE A 188 33.16 18.69 -0.87
C ILE A 188 33.75 20.11 -0.89
N ILE A 189 34.49 20.45 0.17
CA ILE A 189 35.42 21.59 0.20
C ILE A 189 36.82 21.02 0.28
N VAL A 190 37.68 21.32 -0.70
CA VAL A 190 39.07 20.87 -0.74
C VAL A 190 40.00 22.05 -0.42
N VAL A 191 40.99 21.87 0.45
CA VAL A 191 41.97 22.91 0.82
C VAL A 191 43.38 22.32 0.87
N GLY A 192 44.40 23.19 0.86
CA GLY A 192 45.80 22.76 0.72
C GLY A 192 46.44 22.24 2.00
N SER A 193 45.84 22.48 3.16
CA SER A 193 46.41 22.11 4.46
C SER A 193 45.36 21.75 5.51
N LEU A 194 45.79 21.01 6.54
CA LEU A 194 44.94 20.66 7.67
C LEU A 194 44.47 21.90 8.44
N ASP A 195 45.33 22.91 8.59
CA ASP A 195 44.99 24.15 9.29
C ASP A 195 43.87 24.92 8.57
N GLU A 196 43.91 24.99 7.24
CA GLU A 196 42.83 25.56 6.44
C GLU A 196 41.53 24.75 6.60
N ALA A 197 41.63 23.42 6.63
CA ALA A 197 40.47 22.56 6.77
C ALA A 197 39.79 22.73 8.14
N LEU A 198 40.58 22.86 9.20
CA LEU A 198 40.10 23.14 10.56
C LEU A 198 39.46 24.52 10.66
N GLN A 199 39.98 25.52 9.93
CA GLN A 199 39.35 26.85 9.85
C GLN A 199 37.98 26.77 9.18
N VAL A 200 37.89 26.13 8.01
CA VAL A 200 36.62 25.91 7.31
C VAL A 200 35.63 25.16 8.19
N GLN A 201 36.08 24.11 8.90
CA GLN A 201 35.23 23.37 9.82
C GLN A 201 34.66 24.26 10.93
N ASN A 202 35.50 25.13 11.52
CA ASN A 202 35.05 26.04 12.56
C ASN A 202 34.04 27.06 12.02
N GLU A 203 34.25 27.59 10.81
CA GLU A 203 33.28 28.48 10.15
C GLU A 203 31.93 27.77 9.92
N LEU A 204 31.95 26.52 9.45
CA LEU A 204 30.75 25.68 9.30
C LEU A 204 30.04 25.43 10.63
N LYS A 205 30.80 25.08 11.69
CA LYS A 205 30.26 24.89 13.06
C LYS A 205 29.61 26.18 13.62
N ASN A 206 30.03 27.34 13.15
CA ASN A 206 29.46 28.65 13.51
C ASN A 206 28.25 29.07 12.63
N GLY A 207 27.79 28.20 11.72
CA GLY A 207 26.59 28.40 10.91
C GLY A 207 26.83 29.03 9.54
N SER A 208 28.08 29.09 9.06
CA SER A 208 28.35 29.46 7.67
C SER A 208 27.75 28.45 6.68
N ASP A 209 27.31 28.93 5.53
CA ASP A 209 26.75 28.08 4.47
C ASP A 209 27.86 27.29 3.76
N PHE A 210 27.66 25.97 3.63
CA PHE A 210 28.65 25.08 3.01
C PHE A 210 28.93 25.45 1.54
N SER A 211 27.90 25.79 0.78
CA SER A 211 28.04 26.10 -0.64
C SER A 211 28.79 27.41 -0.88
N LEU A 212 28.60 28.40 0.00
CA LEU A 212 29.36 29.65 -0.02
C LEU A 212 30.84 29.41 0.31
N LEU A 213 31.12 28.68 1.39
CA LEU A 213 32.51 28.36 1.76
C LEU A 213 33.21 27.51 0.70
N ALA A 214 32.49 26.60 0.05
CA ALA A 214 33.02 25.84 -1.08
C ALA A 214 33.43 26.76 -2.24
N ARG A 215 32.65 27.80 -2.55
CA ARG A 215 32.99 28.76 -3.61
C ARG A 215 34.19 29.64 -3.27
N GLU A 216 34.33 29.99 -2.00
CA GLU A 216 35.35 30.94 -1.54
C GLU A 216 36.69 30.28 -1.20
N ARG A 217 36.66 29.08 -0.62
CA ARG A 217 37.83 28.42 -0.03
C ARG A 217 38.27 27.17 -0.76
N SER A 218 37.37 26.51 -1.50
CA SER A 218 37.73 25.24 -2.13
C SER A 218 38.69 25.44 -3.30
N ILE A 219 39.82 24.73 -3.27
CA ILE A 219 40.78 24.66 -4.38
C ILE A 219 40.36 23.65 -5.46
N ASP A 220 39.28 22.89 -5.25
CA ASP A 220 38.73 22.00 -6.26
C ASP A 220 37.97 22.80 -7.33
N THR A 221 38.60 22.96 -8.48
CA THR A 221 38.05 23.72 -9.62
C THR A 221 36.83 23.05 -10.26
N SER A 222 36.63 21.75 -10.05
CA SER A 222 35.52 21.01 -10.64
C SER A 222 34.19 21.23 -9.92
N SER A 223 34.22 21.41 -8.60
CA SER A 223 33.03 21.49 -7.75
C SER A 223 32.84 22.84 -7.05
N SER A 224 33.90 23.63 -6.81
CA SER A 224 33.86 24.90 -6.07
C SER A 224 32.76 25.85 -6.58
N SER A 225 32.73 26.12 -7.89
CA SER A 225 31.70 26.99 -8.50
C SER A 225 30.26 26.48 -8.35
N LEU A 226 30.10 25.16 -8.19
CA LEU A 226 28.82 24.47 -7.95
C LEU A 226 28.50 24.34 -6.45
N GLY A 227 29.20 25.08 -5.59
CA GLY A 227 29.01 24.99 -4.14
C GLY A 227 29.58 23.70 -3.54
N GLY A 228 30.60 23.13 -4.18
CA GLY A 228 31.24 21.88 -3.75
C GLY A 228 30.51 20.62 -4.20
N ASN A 229 29.37 20.73 -4.90
CA ASN A 229 28.57 19.58 -5.28
C ASN A 229 29.28 18.67 -6.30
N ILE A 230 29.48 17.40 -5.95
CA ILE A 230 30.07 16.36 -6.80
C ILE A 230 29.04 15.32 -7.28
N GLY A 231 27.75 15.55 -6.99
CA GLY A 231 26.64 14.72 -7.41
C GLY A 231 26.41 13.51 -6.50
N TYR A 232 25.75 12.49 -7.07
CA TYR A 232 25.57 11.20 -6.43
C TYR A 232 26.79 10.33 -6.65
N ILE A 233 27.39 9.86 -5.55
CA ILE A 233 28.52 8.95 -5.59
C ILE A 233 28.20 7.64 -4.88
N THR A 234 28.91 6.57 -5.23
CA THR A 234 28.86 5.29 -4.51
C THR A 234 30.20 5.04 -3.83
N ALA A 235 30.17 4.27 -2.73
CA ALA A 235 31.38 3.84 -2.03
C ALA A 235 32.30 2.93 -2.90
N SER A 236 31.81 2.42 -4.02
CA SER A 236 32.54 1.55 -4.96
C SER A 236 32.97 2.26 -6.24
N GLN A 237 32.70 3.57 -6.38
CA GLN A 237 32.92 4.31 -7.62
C GLN A 237 34.41 4.58 -7.86
N SER A 238 34.98 3.96 -8.89
CA SER A 238 36.43 3.95 -9.16
C SER A 238 37.07 5.32 -9.43
N ASN A 239 36.30 6.32 -9.86
CA ASN A 239 36.80 7.67 -10.13
C ASN A 239 36.71 8.63 -8.92
N ILE A 240 36.41 8.13 -7.73
CA ILE A 240 36.36 8.90 -6.48
C ILE A 240 37.53 8.48 -5.56
N ASP A 241 38.12 9.42 -4.84
CA ASP A 241 39.20 9.15 -3.89
C ASP A 241 38.75 8.16 -2.79
N SER A 242 39.58 7.16 -2.49
CA SER A 242 39.27 6.12 -1.49
C SER A 242 38.99 6.67 -0.09
N SER A 243 39.54 7.85 0.24
CA SER A 243 39.29 8.52 1.52
C SER A 243 37.89 9.09 1.57
N ILE A 244 37.40 9.63 0.45
CA ILE A 244 36.01 10.10 0.31
C ILE A 244 35.06 8.90 0.38
N GLN A 245 35.34 7.83 -0.36
CA GLN A 245 34.50 6.62 -0.36
C GLN A 245 34.32 6.03 1.04
N ARG A 246 35.36 6.05 1.87
CA ARG A 246 35.30 5.56 3.26
C ARG A 246 34.47 6.49 4.12
N GLU A 247 34.78 7.78 4.07
CA GLU A 247 34.15 8.78 4.94
C GLU A 247 32.64 8.91 4.69
N VAL A 248 32.19 8.91 3.43
CA VAL A 248 30.74 9.09 3.14
C VAL A 248 29.86 7.98 3.70
N GLN A 249 30.40 6.77 3.93
CA GLN A 249 29.65 5.66 4.52
C GLN A 249 29.39 5.86 6.02
N ASP A 250 30.21 6.66 6.69
CA ASP A 250 30.12 6.91 8.12
C ASP A 250 29.23 8.15 8.44
N LEU A 251 28.93 8.97 7.43
CA LEU A 251 28.12 10.18 7.56
C LEU A 251 26.62 9.91 7.44
N LYS A 252 25.83 10.69 8.17
CA LYS A 252 24.36 10.74 8.02
C LYS A 252 23.95 11.85 7.05
N ALA A 253 22.68 11.83 6.65
CA ALA A 253 22.09 12.94 5.92
C ALA A 253 22.21 14.24 6.73
N ASP A 254 22.57 15.32 6.02
CA ASP A 254 22.91 16.65 6.50
C ASP A 254 24.12 16.72 7.45
N GLU A 255 24.95 15.68 7.51
CA GLU A 255 26.17 15.64 8.32
C GLU A 255 27.40 16.13 7.55
N ILE A 256 28.26 16.88 8.24
CA ILE A 256 29.55 17.35 7.73
C ILE A 256 30.67 16.53 8.38
N SER A 257 31.60 16.04 7.57
CA SER A 257 32.74 15.25 8.05
C SER A 257 33.75 16.08 8.86
N GLU A 258 34.60 15.39 9.59
CA GLU A 258 35.89 15.95 10.02
C GLU A 258 36.82 16.10 8.79
N PRO A 259 37.88 16.93 8.86
CA PRO A 259 38.86 17.04 7.80
C PRO A 259 39.51 15.70 7.46
N ILE A 260 39.36 15.25 6.22
CA ILE A 260 39.97 14.03 5.70
C ILE A 260 41.17 14.34 4.80
N ALA A 261 42.23 13.55 4.90
CA ALA A 261 43.35 13.64 3.96
C ALA A 261 42.99 12.93 2.65
N LEU A 262 43.22 13.60 1.52
CA LEU A 262 43.02 13.07 0.18
C LEU A 262 44.33 12.50 -0.37
N SER A 263 44.24 11.60 -1.36
CA SER A 263 45.40 10.91 -1.94
C SER A 263 46.37 11.85 -2.66
N ASN A 264 45.91 13.04 -3.05
CA ASN A 264 46.71 14.08 -3.69
C ASN A 264 47.46 14.99 -2.69
N GLY A 265 47.36 14.74 -1.38
CA GLY A 265 48.00 15.51 -0.32
C GLY A 265 47.21 16.72 0.18
N ASN A 266 46.04 16.99 -0.40
CA ASN A 266 45.11 18.01 0.08
C ASN A 266 44.19 17.48 1.18
N TYR A 267 43.38 18.35 1.76
CA TYR A 267 42.38 18.00 2.77
C TYR A 267 40.98 18.31 2.27
N GLY A 268 40.01 17.47 2.63
CA GLY A 268 38.60 17.60 2.25
C GLY A 268 37.69 17.68 3.47
N LEU A 269 36.60 18.44 3.35
CA LEU A 269 35.42 18.32 4.22
C LEU A 269 34.24 17.91 3.36
N LEU A 270 33.52 16.88 3.77
CA LEU A 270 32.37 16.35 3.04
C LEU A 270 31.07 16.77 3.70
N LEU A 271 30.03 16.94 2.88
CA LEU A 271 28.64 17.06 3.31
C LEU A 271 27.81 16.06 2.53
N VAL A 272 27.09 15.19 3.23
CA VAL A 272 26.12 14.26 2.63
C VAL A 272 24.73 14.84 2.82
N SER A 273 24.14 15.34 1.74
CA SER A 273 22.80 15.98 1.78
C SER A 273 21.65 14.97 1.66
N GLU A 274 21.91 13.80 1.06
CA GLU A 274 20.89 12.78 0.84
C GLU A 274 21.56 11.41 0.73
N ILE A 275 20.95 10.40 1.34
CA ILE A 275 21.38 9.00 1.28
C ILE A 275 20.24 8.20 0.66
N ILE A 276 20.52 7.59 -0.49
CA ILE A 276 19.61 6.64 -1.12
C ILE A 276 20.18 5.25 -0.86
N GLU A 277 19.53 4.52 0.04
CA GLU A 277 19.94 3.19 0.45
C GLU A 277 19.98 2.22 -0.74
N GLY A 278 21.10 1.52 -0.85
CA GLY A 278 21.29 0.47 -1.84
C GLY A 278 20.45 -0.76 -1.51
N LYS A 279 20.26 -1.61 -2.51
CA LYS A 279 19.66 -2.94 -2.36
C LYS A 279 20.56 -3.96 -3.02
N SER A 280 20.93 -4.99 -2.27
CA SER A 280 21.77 -6.08 -2.73
C SER A 280 21.09 -7.40 -2.43
N PHE A 281 20.94 -8.24 -3.45
CA PHE A 281 20.30 -9.53 -3.34
C PHE A 281 21.31 -10.66 -3.61
N LYS A 282 21.33 -11.64 -2.72
CA LYS A 282 22.15 -12.84 -2.87
C LYS A 282 21.55 -13.75 -3.93
N PHE A 283 22.37 -14.65 -4.47
CA PHE A 283 21.93 -15.67 -5.42
C PHE A 283 20.68 -16.41 -4.93
N GLU A 284 20.66 -16.89 -3.69
CA GLU A 284 19.51 -17.61 -3.11
C GLU A 284 18.22 -16.78 -3.08
N GLU A 285 18.32 -15.45 -3.01
CA GLU A 285 17.16 -14.55 -2.96
C GLU A 285 16.60 -14.26 -4.35
N VAL A 286 17.43 -14.38 -5.39
CA VAL A 286 17.04 -14.08 -6.78
C VAL A 286 16.93 -15.32 -7.66
N LYS A 287 17.35 -16.49 -7.17
CA LYS A 287 17.39 -17.75 -7.93
C LYS A 287 16.04 -18.06 -8.56
N ASP A 288 14.97 -17.97 -7.77
CA ASP A 288 13.62 -18.28 -8.24
C ASP A 288 13.11 -17.25 -9.25
N HIS A 289 13.42 -15.96 -9.05
CA HIS A 289 13.11 -14.91 -10.02
C HIS A 289 13.83 -15.14 -11.36
N ILE A 290 15.14 -15.41 -11.36
CA ILE A 290 15.92 -15.70 -12.58
C ILE A 290 15.37 -16.96 -13.28
N LYS A 291 15.04 -17.99 -12.51
CA LYS A 291 14.43 -19.21 -13.05
C LYS A 291 13.11 -18.91 -13.76
N THR A 292 12.25 -18.11 -13.14
CA THR A 292 10.97 -17.71 -13.72
C THR A 292 11.17 -16.88 -14.98
N GLU A 293 12.07 -15.89 -14.99
CA GLU A 293 12.40 -15.09 -16.17
C GLU A 293 12.87 -15.98 -17.34
N LEU A 294 13.83 -16.87 -17.10
CA LEU A 294 14.34 -17.79 -18.13
C LEU A 294 13.28 -18.77 -18.64
N ALA A 295 12.32 -19.16 -17.79
CA ALA A 295 11.21 -19.99 -18.20
C ALA A 295 10.17 -19.19 -19.00
N MET A 296 9.92 -17.94 -18.64
CA MET A 296 9.03 -17.03 -19.36
C MET A 296 9.56 -16.75 -20.78
N GLU A 297 10.88 -16.64 -20.98
CA GLU A 297 11.49 -16.49 -22.31
C GLU A 297 11.21 -17.67 -23.26
N GLN A 298 10.91 -18.86 -22.72
CA GLN A 298 10.56 -20.04 -23.51
C GLN A 298 9.08 -20.11 -23.88
N LEU A 299 8.25 -19.24 -23.30
CA LEU A 299 6.82 -19.18 -23.56
C LEU A 299 6.50 -18.30 -24.78
N PRO A 300 5.39 -18.58 -25.49
CA PRO A 300 4.88 -17.68 -26.53
C PRO A 300 4.42 -16.35 -25.92
N THR A 301 4.59 -15.25 -26.66
CA THR A 301 4.48 -13.85 -26.17
C THR A 301 3.07 -13.34 -25.86
N ASN A 302 2.03 -14.19 -25.86
CA ASN A 302 0.62 -13.76 -25.82
C ASN A 302 -0.21 -14.40 -24.70
N VAL A 303 0.42 -14.71 -23.58
CA VAL A 303 -0.23 -15.38 -22.45
C VAL A 303 -0.70 -14.34 -21.44
N SER A 304 -2.01 -14.33 -21.14
CA SER A 304 -2.63 -13.37 -20.22
C SER A 304 -3.55 -14.04 -19.19
N THR A 305 -3.88 -13.30 -18.14
CA THR A 305 -4.75 -13.72 -17.03
C THR A 305 -6.13 -14.19 -17.49
N GLU A 306 -6.64 -13.62 -18.58
CA GLU A 306 -7.98 -13.88 -19.11
C GLU A 306 -8.13 -15.32 -19.64
N MET A 307 -7.03 -15.98 -19.99
CA MET A 307 -7.07 -17.38 -20.41
C MET A 307 -7.53 -18.32 -19.28
N PHE A 308 -7.35 -17.90 -18.03
CA PHE A 308 -7.78 -18.65 -16.86
C PHE A 308 -9.25 -18.37 -16.50
N TRP A 309 -9.91 -17.39 -17.12
CA TRP A 309 -11.30 -17.06 -16.78
C TRP A 309 -12.26 -18.21 -17.08
N GLU A 310 -12.03 -18.94 -18.18
CA GLU A 310 -12.83 -20.12 -18.52
C GLU A 310 -12.64 -21.23 -17.49
N GLU A 311 -11.38 -21.50 -17.11
CA GLU A 311 -11.03 -22.52 -16.13
C GLU A 311 -11.67 -22.26 -14.76
N PHE A 312 -11.65 -21.01 -14.31
CA PHE A 312 -12.23 -20.60 -13.03
C PHE A 312 -13.70 -20.17 -13.12
N ASN A 313 -14.37 -20.43 -14.25
CA ASN A 313 -15.80 -20.19 -14.45
C ASN A 313 -16.24 -18.74 -14.13
N VAL A 314 -15.45 -17.76 -14.55
CA VAL A 314 -15.72 -16.35 -14.29
C VAL A 314 -17.02 -15.92 -14.97
N THR A 315 -17.94 -15.36 -14.18
CA THR A 315 -19.20 -14.78 -14.68
C THR A 315 -19.21 -13.29 -14.44
N THR A 316 -19.34 -12.51 -15.52
CA THR A 316 -19.35 -11.04 -15.44
C THR A 316 -20.74 -10.49 -15.82
N TYR A 317 -21.21 -9.51 -15.04
CA TYR A 317 -22.51 -8.87 -15.29
C TYR A 317 -22.37 -7.47 -15.89
N TYR A 318 -21.18 -6.87 -15.74
CA TYR A 318 -20.89 -5.48 -16.10
C TYR A 318 -19.70 -5.33 -17.08
N LEU A 319 -19.00 -6.43 -17.44
CA LEU A 319 -17.84 -6.42 -18.36
C LEU A 319 -18.20 -6.78 -19.82
N LYS A 320 -19.47 -6.62 -20.21
CA LYS A 320 -19.92 -6.85 -21.59
C LYS A 320 -19.42 -5.78 -22.57
#